data_AF-A0A1Z9AKB1-F1
#
_entry.id   AF-A0A1Z9AKB1-F1
#
_cell.length_a   1.000
_cell.length_b   1.000
_cell.length_c   1.000
_cell.angle_alpha   90.00
_cell.angle_beta   90.00
_cell.angle_gamma   90.00
#
_symmetry.space_group_name_H-M   'P 1'
#
loop_
_entity.id
_entity.type
_entity.pdbx_description
1 polymer ?
#
loop_
_entity_poly.entity_id
_entity_poly.type
_entity_poly.pdbx_seq_one_letter_code
_entity_poly.pdbx_strand_id
1 'polypeptide(L)'
;MEAGGDVLYLIAGATFLMWAIVCERYMFIVSDHKKDVGMALAFWEGRAERTSWQSRMIRERLISEVNERLKANMGLIKTLIALLPLLGLLGTVTGMVQVFEAMTYSGGNARSMAAGVSAATIPTMSGMVATLSGVLANSFLTSRVDSESMFLEDALTMDH
;
A
#
# COMPACT_ATOMS: atom_id res chain seq x y z
N MET A 1 -15.50 -8.68 -25.48
CA MET A 1 -14.57 -7.54 -25.22
C MET A 1 -15.33 -6.19 -25.21
N GLU A 2 -16.50 -5.96 -24.61
CA GLU A 2 -17.11 -6.26 -23.30
C GLU A 2 -16.58 -5.40 -22.14
N ALA A 3 -17.22 -4.24 -21.99
CA ALA A 3 -17.40 -3.41 -20.79
C ALA A 3 -16.17 -3.19 -19.88
N GLY A 4 -15.44 -2.09 -20.10
CA GLY A 4 -14.44 -1.56 -19.15
C GLY A 4 -13.16 -0.98 -19.77
N GLY A 5 -12.86 -1.35 -21.03
CA GLY A 5 -11.71 -0.85 -21.78
C GLY A 5 -10.34 -1.22 -21.20
N ASP A 6 -9.27 -0.72 -21.82
CA ASP A 6 -7.87 -0.97 -21.41
C ASP A 6 -7.57 -0.49 -19.98
N VAL A 7 -8.32 0.50 -19.49
CA VAL A 7 -8.17 1.06 -18.14
C VAL A 7 -8.49 0.02 -17.06
N LEU A 8 -9.42 -0.91 -17.33
CA LEU A 8 -9.74 -1.97 -16.37
C LEU A 8 -8.52 -2.88 -16.12
N TYR A 9 -7.74 -3.19 -17.16
CA TYR A 9 -6.51 -3.97 -17.02
C TYR A 9 -5.43 -3.21 -16.24
N LEU A 10 -5.34 -1.89 -16.42
CA LEU A 10 -4.45 -1.04 -15.62
C LEU A 10 -4.84 -1.06 -14.13
N ILE A 11 -6.13 -0.94 -13.82
CA ILE A 11 -6.65 -1.03 -12.44
C ILE A 11 -6.35 -2.41 -11.85
N ALA A 12 -6.58 -3.48 -12.62
CA ALA A 12 -6.28 -4.85 -12.18
C ALA A 12 -4.79 -5.04 -11.89
N GLY A 13 -3.91 -4.56 -12.77
CA GLY A 13 -2.46 -4.62 -12.58
C GLY A 13 -1.98 -3.82 -11.37
N ALA A 14 -2.49 -2.60 -11.18
CA ALA A 14 -2.18 -1.78 -10.01
C ALA A 14 -2.68 -2.42 -8.71
N THR A 15 -3.86 -3.03 -8.73
CA THR A 15 -4.44 -3.75 -7.58
C THR A 15 -3.60 -4.98 -7.24
N PHE A 16 -3.20 -5.76 -8.24
CA PHE A 16 -2.33 -6.92 -8.05
C PHE A 16 -0.98 -6.52 -7.48
N LEU A 17 -0.35 -5.47 -8.02
CA LEU A 17 0.93 -4.94 -7.53
C LEU A 17 0.80 -4.47 -6.06
N MET A 18 -0.27 -3.74 -5.74
CA MET A 18 -0.55 -3.30 -4.37
C MET A 18 -0.64 -4.51 -3.42
N TRP A 19 -1.43 -5.53 -3.78
CA TRP A 19 -1.57 -6.73 -2.96
C TRP A 19 -0.28 -7.54 -2.85
N ALA A 20 0.52 -7.62 -3.92
CA ALA A 20 1.84 -8.26 -3.87
C ALA A 20 2.76 -7.58 -2.85
N ILE A 21 2.79 -6.24 -2.83
CA ILE A 21 3.58 -5.47 -1.85
C ILE A 21 3.01 -5.63 -0.44
N VAL A 22 1.69 -5.62 -0.26
CA VAL A 22 1.04 -5.85 1.05
C VAL A 22 1.41 -7.24 1.59
N CYS A 23 1.35 -8.28 0.76
CA CYS A 23 1.72 -9.64 1.14
C CYS A 23 3.21 -9.75 1.49
N GLU A 24 4.09 -9.15 0.68
CA GLU A 24 5.52 -9.08 0.96
C GLU A 24 5.80 -8.41 2.31
N ARG A 25 5.17 -7.27 2.59
CA ARG A 25 5.29 -6.57 3.87
C ARG A 25 4.77 -7.39 5.04
N TYR A 26 3.63 -8.05 4.89
CA TYR A 26 3.08 -8.92 5.93
C TYR A 26 4.05 -10.06 6.27
N MET A 27 4.63 -10.70 5.24
CA MET A 27 5.63 -11.76 5.43
C MET A 27 6.91 -11.23 6.09
N PHE A 28 7.39 -10.04 5.68
CA PHE A 28 8.56 -9.40 6.28
C PHE A 28 8.37 -9.18 7.79
N ILE A 29 7.23 -8.63 8.21
CA ILE A 29 6.92 -8.38 9.63
C ILE A 29 6.88 -9.69 10.43
N VAL A 30 6.31 -10.77 9.87
CA VAL A 30 6.15 -12.03 10.59
C VAL A 30 7.45 -12.84 10.69
N SER A 31 8.32 -12.78 9.67
CA SER A 31 9.54 -13.59 9.57
C SER A 31 10.81 -12.79 9.82
N ASP A 32 11.09 -11.80 8.96
CA ASP A 32 12.42 -11.21 8.86
C ASP A 32 12.65 -10.11 9.90
N HIS A 33 11.62 -9.35 10.24
CA HIS A 33 11.70 -8.35 11.30
C HIS A 33 12.13 -8.96 12.64
N LYS A 34 11.63 -10.15 12.99
CA LYS A 34 12.03 -10.86 14.21
C LYS A 34 13.54 -11.15 14.25
N LYS A 35 14.14 -11.43 13.10
CA LYS A 35 15.60 -11.66 12.98
C LYS A 35 16.35 -10.34 13.18
N ASP A 36 15.88 -9.26 12.55
CA ASP A 36 16.48 -7.93 12.68
C ASP A 36 16.45 -7.45 14.15
N VAL A 37 15.31 -7.61 14.84
CA VAL A 37 15.18 -7.30 16.27
C VAL A 37 16.11 -8.19 17.10
N GLY A 38 16.15 -9.51 16.84
CA GLY A 38 17.04 -10.42 17.54
C GLY A 38 18.52 -10.08 17.39
N MET A 39 18.96 -9.68 16.19
CA MET A 39 20.33 -9.22 15.94
C MET A 39 20.64 -7.91 16.66
N ALA A 40 19.71 -6.95 16.65
CA ALA A 40 19.88 -5.67 17.34
C ALA A 40 19.98 -5.86 18.87
N LEU A 41 19.14 -6.74 19.44
CA LEU A 41 19.17 -7.09 20.85
C LEU A 41 20.46 -7.82 21.22
N ALA A 42 20.88 -8.83 20.45
CA ALA A 42 22.12 -9.56 20.70
C ALA A 42 23.35 -8.62 20.64
N PHE A 43 23.37 -7.68 19.70
CA PHE A 43 24.42 -6.65 19.63
C PHE A 43 24.38 -5.72 20.85
N TRP A 44 23.19 -5.31 21.28
CA TRP A 44 23.03 -4.45 22.46
C TRP A 44 23.43 -5.16 23.76
N GLU A 45 23.06 -6.44 23.93
CA GLU A 45 23.40 -7.34 25.06
C GLU A 45 24.86 -7.72 25.12
N GLY A 46 25.54 -7.80 23.98
CA GLY A 46 26.99 -8.04 23.95
C GLY A 46 27.85 -6.87 24.41
N ARG A 47 27.28 -5.67 24.64
CA ARG A 47 28.06 -4.48 25.04
C ARG A 47 28.35 -4.46 26.55
N ALA A 48 29.62 -4.26 26.89
CA ALA A 48 30.07 -4.12 28.28
C ALA A 48 29.65 -2.79 28.94
N GLU A 49 29.36 -1.76 28.14
CA GLU A 49 29.02 -0.40 28.62
C GLU A 49 27.77 0.09 27.88
N ARG A 50 26.79 0.58 28.65
CA ARG A 50 25.44 0.92 28.17
C ARG A 50 24.85 2.21 28.74
N THR A 51 25.54 2.90 29.65
CA THR A 51 24.98 4.06 30.37
C THR A 51 25.43 5.40 29.79
N SER A 52 26.57 5.39 29.07
CA SER A 52 27.19 6.56 28.48
C SER A 52 26.35 7.21 27.40
N TRP A 53 26.65 8.49 27.14
CA TRP A 53 26.09 9.23 26.02
C TRP A 53 26.31 8.53 24.67
N GLN A 54 27.48 7.93 24.47
CA GLN A 54 27.80 7.21 23.24
C GLN A 54 26.90 5.97 23.06
N SER A 55 26.63 5.25 24.15
CA SER A 55 25.74 4.08 24.12
C SER A 55 24.29 4.46 23.82
N ARG A 56 23.82 5.62 24.30
CA ARG A 56 22.50 6.17 23.91
C ARG A 56 22.39 6.43 22.41
N MET A 57 23.39 7.10 21.82
CA MET A 57 23.38 7.39 20.38
C MET A 57 23.40 6.10 19.53
N ILE A 58 24.12 5.08 20.00
CA ILE A 58 24.19 3.78 19.33
C ILE A 58 22.84 3.06 19.41
N ARG A 59 22.17 3.11 20.56
CA ARG A 59 20.80 2.59 20.71
C ARG A 59 19.82 3.28 19.76
N GLU A 60 19.81 4.61 19.73
CA GLU A 60 18.94 5.39 18.83
C GLU A 60 19.19 5.03 17.37
N ARG A 61 20.46 4.88 16.98
CA ARG A 61 20.83 4.44 15.64
C ARG A 61 20.30 3.04 15.32
N LEU A 62 20.44 2.07 16.23
CA LEU A 62 19.94 0.70 16.03
C LEU A 62 18.41 0.70 15.85
N ILE A 63 17.70 1.44 16.69
CA ILE A 63 16.25 1.60 16.60
C ILE A 63 15.87 2.20 15.25
N SER A 64 16.57 3.27 14.83
CA SER A 64 16.33 3.91 13.53
C SER A 64 16.55 2.96 12.36
N GLU A 65 17.66 2.22 12.33
CA GLU A 65 17.99 1.29 11.25
C GLU A 65 16.95 0.17 11.11
N VAL A 66 16.49 -0.40 12.23
CA VAL A 66 15.47 -1.45 12.22
C VAL A 66 14.09 -0.88 11.85
N ASN A 67 13.74 0.30 12.38
CA ASN A 67 12.47 0.96 12.06
C ASN A 67 12.38 1.41 10.59
N GLU A 68 13.48 1.85 9.99
CA GLU A 68 13.54 2.19 8.56
C GLU A 68 13.21 0.96 7.69
N ARG A 69 13.77 -0.20 8.01
CA ARG A 69 13.47 -1.46 7.31
C ARG A 69 12.02 -1.89 7.51
N LEU A 70 11.51 -1.76 8.73
CA LEU A 70 10.12 -2.07 9.08
C LEU A 70 9.13 -1.19 8.30
N LYS A 71 9.43 0.11 8.15
CA LYS A 71 8.57 1.10 7.46
C LYS A 71 8.79 1.14 5.95
N ALA A 72 9.77 0.43 5.41
CA ALA A 72 10.05 0.40 3.97
C ALA A 72 8.80 -0.04 3.18
N ASN A 73 8.62 0.51 1.98
CA ASN A 73 7.50 0.27 1.06
C ASN A 73 6.08 0.65 1.56
N MET A 74 5.89 0.99 2.84
CA MET A 74 4.60 1.48 3.35
C MET A 74 4.13 2.75 2.62
N GLY A 75 5.07 3.62 2.23
CA GLY A 75 4.78 4.79 1.40
C GLY A 75 4.23 4.42 0.02
N LEU A 76 4.83 3.42 -0.64
CA LEU A 76 4.39 2.95 -1.97
C LEU A 76 2.98 2.35 -1.92
N ILE A 77 2.65 1.59 -0.87
CA ILE A 77 1.30 1.06 -0.66
C ILE A 77 0.29 2.21 -0.60
N LYS A 78 0.56 3.25 0.21
CA LYS A 78 -0.30 4.44 0.31
C LYS A 78 -0.47 5.15 -1.03
N THR A 79 0.60 5.28 -1.81
CA THR A 79 0.55 5.88 -3.14
C THR A 79 -0.32 5.06 -4.09
N LEU A 80 -0.17 3.73 -4.12
CA LEU A 80 -0.99 2.86 -4.97
C LEU A 80 -2.48 2.93 -4.60
N ILE A 81 -2.79 2.94 -3.30
CA ILE A 81 -4.15 3.13 -2.81
C ILE A 81 -4.74 4.45 -3.31
N ALA A 82 -3.97 5.55 -3.26
CA ALA A 82 -4.43 6.85 -3.73
C ALA A 82 -4.57 6.93 -5.27
N LEU A 83 -3.84 6.10 -6.02
CA LEU A 83 -3.91 6.06 -7.49
C LEU A 83 -5.11 5.28 -8.03
N LEU A 84 -5.51 4.19 -7.37
CA LEU A 84 -6.64 3.34 -7.80
C LEU A 84 -7.96 4.08 -8.10
N PRO A 85 -8.45 5.02 -7.26
CA PRO A 85 -9.69 5.73 -7.56
C PRO A 85 -9.50 6.75 -8.69
N LEU A 86 -8.31 7.33 -8.83
CA LEU A 86 -7.97 8.24 -9.92
C LEU A 86 -7.95 7.51 -11.28
N LEU A 87 -7.44 6.28 -11.30
CA LEU A 87 -7.51 5.40 -12.48
C LEU A 87 -8.97 5.04 -12.82
N GLY A 88 -9.80 4.81 -11.82
CA GLY A 88 -11.24 4.60 -12.00
C GLY A 88 -11.93 5.79 -12.68
N LEU A 89 -11.69 7.00 -12.16
CA LEU A 89 -12.19 8.25 -12.73
C LEU A 89 -11.71 8.44 -14.18
N LEU A 90 -10.44 8.16 -14.48
CA LEU A 90 -9.91 8.18 -15.84
C LEU A 90 -10.66 7.21 -16.76
N GLY A 91 -10.99 6.02 -16.28
CA GLY A 91 -11.80 5.02 -17.00
C GLY A 91 -13.19 5.53 -17.33
N THR A 92 -13.83 6.28 -16.42
CA THR A 92 -15.12 6.89 -16.70
C THR A 92 -15.03 8.01 -17.72
N VAL A 93 -14.01 8.88 -17.64
CA VAL A 93 -13.82 9.96 -18.64
C VAL A 93 -13.58 9.37 -20.02
N THR A 94 -12.67 8.40 -20.15
CA THR A 94 -12.38 7.74 -21.44
C THR A 94 -13.59 6.96 -21.98
N GLY A 95 -14.33 6.26 -21.12
CA GLY A 95 -15.58 5.60 -21.50
C GLY A 95 -16.63 6.57 -22.01
N MET A 96 -16.81 7.72 -21.35
CA MET A 96 -17.77 8.74 -21.80
C MET A 96 -17.40 9.34 -23.15
N VAL A 97 -16.11 9.57 -23.43
CA VAL A 97 -15.64 10.02 -24.75
C VAL A 97 -16.05 9.02 -25.84
N GLN A 98 -15.86 7.72 -25.62
CA GLN A 98 -16.27 6.68 -26.58
C GLN A 98 -17.79 6.66 -26.82
N VAL A 99 -18.59 6.91 -25.79
CA VAL A 99 -20.06 7.01 -25.92
C VAL A 99 -20.44 8.20 -26.81
N PHE A 100 -19.82 9.37 -26.62
CA PHE A 100 -20.08 10.56 -27.44
C PHE A 100 -19.66 10.37 -28.89
N GLU A 101 -18.51 9.75 -29.14
CA GLU A 101 -18.06 9.41 -30.49
C GLU A 101 -19.04 8.45 -31.17
N ALA A 102 -19.44 7.37 -30.51
CA ALA A 102 -20.37 6.39 -31.05
C ALA A 102 -21.72 7.02 -31.45
N MET A 103 -22.24 7.97 -30.66
CA MET A 103 -23.48 8.70 -30.99
C MET A 103 -23.39 9.49 -32.29
N THR A 104 -22.21 10.06 -32.59
CA THR A 104 -22.00 10.86 -33.79
C THR A 104 -22.03 9.97 -35.04
N TYR A 105 -21.55 8.72 -34.94
CA TYR A 105 -21.52 7.77 -36.05
C TYR A 105 -22.79 6.94 -36.23
N SER A 106 -23.43 6.47 -35.15
CA SER A 106 -24.53 5.49 -35.23
C SER A 106 -25.93 6.08 -35.22
N GLY A 107 -26.07 7.39 -35.02
CA GLY A 107 -27.36 8.02 -34.71
C GLY A 107 -27.82 7.68 -33.29
N GLY A 108 -28.24 8.68 -32.52
CA GLY A 108 -28.50 8.56 -31.08
C GLY A 108 -29.66 7.62 -30.74
N ASN A 109 -29.37 6.33 -30.51
CA ASN A 109 -30.29 5.38 -29.90
C ASN A 109 -30.14 5.43 -28.38
N ALA A 110 -31.20 5.81 -27.67
CA ALA A 110 -31.18 5.94 -26.21
C ALA A 110 -30.71 4.66 -25.48
N ARG A 111 -30.97 3.47 -26.06
CA ARG A 111 -30.53 2.20 -25.48
C ARG A 111 -29.01 2.01 -25.54
N SER A 112 -28.37 2.36 -26.66
CA SER A 112 -26.91 2.23 -26.79
C SER A 112 -26.18 3.23 -25.91
N MET A 113 -26.72 4.45 -25.78
CA MET A 113 -26.21 5.47 -24.85
C MET A 113 -26.24 4.98 -23.40
N ALA A 114 -27.38 4.46 -22.95
CA ALA A 114 -27.52 3.96 -21.57
C ALA A 114 -26.56 2.80 -21.27
N ALA A 115 -26.36 1.89 -22.23
CA ALA A 115 -25.40 0.80 -22.11
C ALA A 115 -23.95 1.31 -22.01
N GLY A 116 -23.57 2.27 -22.84
CA GLY A 116 -22.24 2.87 -22.82
C GLY A 116 -21.92 3.65 -21.55
N VAL A 117 -22.88 4.46 -21.07
CA VAL A 117 -22.77 5.18 -19.80
C VAL A 117 -22.59 4.21 -18.64
N SER A 118 -23.39 3.13 -18.60
CA SER A 118 -23.24 2.08 -17.58
C SER A 118 -21.85 1.46 -17.62
N ALA A 119 -21.35 1.08 -18.80
CA ALA A 119 -20.01 0.53 -18.97
C ALA A 119 -18.90 1.49 -18.48
N ALA A 120 -19.05 2.80 -18.69
CA ALA A 120 -18.10 3.80 -18.22
C ALA A 120 -18.03 3.92 -16.69
N THR A 121 -19.05 3.47 -15.95
CA THR A 121 -19.02 3.50 -14.46
C THR A 121 -18.29 2.32 -13.83
N ILE A 122 -18.11 1.21 -14.56
CA ILE A 122 -17.48 -0.03 -14.08
C ILE A 122 -16.02 0.19 -13.62
N PRO A 123 -15.16 0.92 -14.35
CA PRO A 123 -13.81 1.22 -13.90
C PRO A 123 -13.77 1.99 -12.57
N THR A 124 -14.67 2.96 -12.39
CA THR A 124 -14.78 3.73 -11.14
C THR A 124 -15.17 2.86 -9.96
N MET A 125 -16.20 2.01 -10.13
CA MET A 125 -16.58 1.06 -9.08
C MET A 125 -15.44 0.10 -8.73
N SER A 126 -14.74 -0.42 -9.75
CA SER A 126 -13.60 -1.33 -9.55
C SER A 126 -12.45 -0.66 -8.80
N GLY A 127 -12.08 0.57 -9.18
CA GLY A 127 -11.06 1.36 -8.51
C GLY A 127 -11.39 1.65 -7.05
N MET A 128 -12.66 1.99 -6.74
CA MET A 128 -13.10 2.22 -5.36
C MET A 128 -13.06 0.96 -4.51
N VAL A 129 -13.51 -0.18 -5.03
CA VAL A 129 -13.45 -1.47 -4.31
C VAL A 129 -12.01 -1.85 -4.00
N ALA A 130 -11.11 -1.73 -4.98
CA ALA A 130 -9.69 -1.99 -4.78
C ALA A 130 -9.09 -1.04 -3.73
N THR A 131 -9.40 0.26 -3.79
CA THR A 131 -8.98 1.27 -2.82
C THR A 131 -9.43 0.92 -1.40
N LEU A 132 -10.71 0.57 -1.23
CA LEU A 132 -11.28 0.21 0.07
C LEU A 132 -10.55 -0.99 0.68
N SER A 133 -10.30 -2.02 -0.11
CA SER A 133 -9.54 -3.18 0.33
C SER A 133 -8.10 -2.83 0.74
N GLY A 134 -7.44 -1.95 -0.03
CA GLY A 134 -6.09 -1.48 0.25
C GLY A 134 -6.00 -0.63 1.52
N VAL A 135 -6.98 0.26 1.76
CA VAL A 135 -7.04 1.07 2.99
C VAL A 135 -7.15 0.18 4.23
N LEU A 136 -8.02 -0.85 4.19
CA LEU A 136 -8.16 -1.80 5.30
C LEU A 136 -6.84 -2.54 5.57
N ALA A 137 -6.21 -3.06 4.52
CA ALA A 137 -4.92 -3.74 4.65
C ALA A 137 -3.82 -2.81 5.18
N ASN A 138 -3.70 -1.60 4.63
CA ASN A 138 -2.71 -0.62 5.08
C ASN A 138 -2.93 -0.20 6.54
N SER A 139 -4.18 -0.05 6.97
CA SER A 139 -4.50 0.27 8.36
C SER A 139 -3.99 -0.82 9.31
N PHE A 140 -4.29 -2.09 9.01
CA PHE A 140 -3.82 -3.23 9.78
C PHE A 140 -2.28 -3.32 9.80
N LEU A 141 -1.62 -3.17 8.66
CA LEU A 141 -0.16 -3.15 8.57
C LEU A 141 0.44 -2.01 9.37
N THR A 142 -0.14 -0.81 9.31
CA THR A 142 0.35 0.37 10.06
C THR A 142 0.27 0.12 11.56
N SER A 143 -0.86 -0.37 12.07
CA SER A 143 -0.99 -0.71 13.50
C SER A 143 0.01 -1.76 13.96
N ARG A 144 0.34 -2.75 13.10
CA ARG A 144 1.38 -3.74 13.40
C ARG A 144 2.77 -3.12 13.42
N VAL A 145 3.12 -2.31 12.43
CA VAL A 145 4.41 -1.59 12.37
C VAL A 145 4.61 -0.72 13.60
N ASP A 146 3.58 0.03 14.02
CA ASP A 146 3.67 0.89 15.20
C ASP A 146 3.85 0.07 16.49
N SER A 147 3.14 -1.06 16.62
CA SER A 147 3.27 -1.96 17.78
C SER A 147 4.67 -2.58 17.87
N GLU A 148 5.23 -3.04 16.74
CA GLU A 148 6.57 -3.63 16.69
C GLU A 148 7.67 -2.59 16.92
N SER A 149 7.48 -1.35 16.43
CA SER A 149 8.39 -0.22 16.71
C SER A 149 8.46 0.08 18.21
N MET A 150 7.29 0.12 18.88
CA MET A 150 7.24 0.32 20.33
C MET A 150 7.91 -0.84 21.08
N PHE A 151 7.66 -2.08 20.66
CA PHE A 151 8.28 -3.26 21.26
C PHE A 151 9.81 -3.21 21.17
N LEU A 152 10.37 -2.81 20.02
CA LEU A 152 11.81 -2.67 19.85
C LEU A 152 12.41 -1.61 20.79
N GLU A 153 11.74 -0.47 20.94
CA GLU A 153 12.16 0.60 21.84
C GLU A 153 12.19 0.12 23.29
N ASP A 154 11.17 -0.60 23.74
CA ASP A 154 11.07 -1.15 25.10
C ASP A 154 12.06 -2.28 25.35
N ALA A 155 12.31 -3.14 24.35
CA ALA A 155 13.22 -4.28 24.47
C ALA A 155 14.70 -3.85 24.59
N LEU A 156 15.08 -2.73 23.97
CA LEU A 156 16.40 -2.14 24.13
C LEU A 156 16.48 -1.34 25.42
N THR A 157 16.44 -2.00 26.57
CA THR A 157 16.52 -1.32 27.88
C THR A 157 17.90 -0.73 28.14
N MET A 158 17.93 0.39 28.85
CA MET A 158 19.17 0.97 29.39
C MET A 158 19.33 0.45 30.82
N ASP A 159 20.46 -0.20 31.10
CA ASP A 159 20.84 -0.54 32.48
C ASP A 159 20.88 0.76 33.32
N HIS A 160 20.25 0.75 34.50
CA HIS A 160 20.15 1.91 35.40
C HIS A 160 21.42 2.08 36.24
#